data_AF-A0A1Y5DMN0-F1
#
_entry.id   AF-A0A1Y5DMN0-F1
#
_cell.length_a   1.000
_cell.length_b   1.000
_cell.length_c   1.000
_cell.angle_alpha   90.00
_cell.angle_beta   90.00
_cell.angle_gamma   90.00
#
_symmetry.space_group_name_H-M   'P 1'
#
loop_
_entity.id
_entity.type
_entity.pdbx_description
1 polymer ?
#
loop_
_entity_poly.entity_id
_entity_poly.type
_entity_poly.pdbx_seq_one_letter_code
_entity_poly.pdbx_strand_id
1 'polypeptide(L)'
;MALILGIDPGSRVAGYGVIQAAGNKLQYVASGCIRVDTSRDLAYRLRQINESVTKLIEAIEAAVVKDIPVYKYAARSVKQAVTGKGSADKQQVQKMVQTLLKLPGCPQEDALAIAICHANSTQNLLSRAGAHGQRSGV
;
A
#
# COMPACT_ATOMS: atom_id res chain seq x y z
N MET A 1 17.61 -3.49 2.55
CA MET A 1 16.85 -2.23 2.38
C MET A 1 15.95 -2.41 1.18
N ALA A 2 14.64 -2.16 1.31
CA ALA A 2 13.65 -2.41 0.26
C ALA A 2 12.91 -1.12 -0.10
N LEU A 3 12.68 -0.87 -1.38
CA LEU A 3 11.81 0.20 -1.87
C LEU A 3 10.43 -0.40 -2.14
N ILE A 4 9.39 0.18 -1.56
CA ILE A 4 8.02 -0.34 -1.62
C ILE A 4 7.13 0.73 -2.23
N LEU A 5 6.45 0.36 -3.31
CA LEU A 5 5.43 1.15 -3.98
C LEU A 5 4.04 0.63 -3.60
N GLY A 6 3.26 1.45 -2.89
CA GLY A 6 1.84 1.23 -2.68
C GLY A 6 1.02 1.95 -3.74
N ILE A 7 0.01 1.27 -4.28
CA ILE A 7 -0.90 1.80 -5.29
C ILE A 7 -2.32 1.66 -4.77
N ASP A 8 -3.09 2.74 -4.79
CA ASP A 8 -4.52 2.76 -4.53
C ASP A 8 -5.28 3.12 -5.81
N PRO A 9 -5.74 2.14 -6.60
CA PRO A 9 -6.41 2.37 -7.88
C PRO A 9 -7.87 2.77 -7.65
N GLY A 10 -8.10 4.06 -7.36
CA GLY A 10 -9.45 4.62 -7.33
C GLY A 10 -9.98 4.96 -8.72
N SER A 11 -11.28 4.82 -8.93
CA SER A 11 -11.95 5.08 -10.22
C SER A 11 -11.89 6.54 -10.67
N ARG A 12 -11.74 7.47 -9.73
CA ARG A 12 -11.63 8.93 -10.01
C ARG A 12 -10.23 9.47 -9.72
N VAL A 13 -9.55 8.86 -8.76
CA VAL A 13 -8.26 9.31 -8.26
C VAL A 13 -7.46 8.06 -7.97
N ALA A 14 -6.37 7.85 -8.70
CA ALA A 14 -5.40 6.82 -8.39
C ALA A 14 -4.28 7.42 -7.55
N GLY A 15 -4.04 6.89 -6.35
CA GLY A 15 -2.96 7.31 -5.46
C GLY A 15 -1.74 6.40 -5.58
N TYR A 16 -0.54 6.96 -5.43
CA TYR A 16 0.68 6.19 -5.22
C TYR A 16 1.46 6.71 -4.01
N GLY A 17 2.17 5.81 -3.35
CA GLY A 17 3.05 6.11 -2.22
C GLY A 17 4.28 5.24 -2.25
N VAL A 18 5.45 5.84 -2.09
CA VAL A 18 6.76 5.17 -2.09
C VAL A 18 7.41 5.36 -0.73
N ILE A 19 7.79 4.25 -0.12
CA ILE A 19 8.56 4.24 1.12
C ILE A 19 9.81 3.37 0.95
N GLN A 20 10.82 3.67 1.75
CA GLN A 20 11.99 2.83 1.93
C GLN A 20 11.90 2.14 3.29
N ALA A 21 12.08 0.82 3.30
CA ALA A 21 12.06 0.00 4.50
C ALA A 21 13.44 -0.62 4.77
N ALA A 22 13.95 -0.44 5.99
CA ALA A 22 15.21 -1.01 6.46
C ALA A 22 15.06 -1.50 7.90
N GLY A 23 14.87 -2.82 8.09
CA GLY A 23 14.39 -3.34 9.36
C GLY A 23 13.09 -2.62 9.75
N ASN A 24 12.94 -2.23 11.02
CA ASN A 24 11.77 -1.49 11.53
C ASN A 24 11.72 -0.02 11.11
N LYS A 25 12.75 0.50 10.42
CA LYS A 25 12.77 1.90 10.00
C LYS A 25 12.03 2.06 8.68
N LEU A 26 11.00 2.90 8.69
CA LEU A 26 10.27 3.34 7.50
C LEU A 26 10.65 4.79 7.19
N GLN A 27 10.93 5.08 5.92
CA GLN A 27 11.23 6.41 5.45
C GLN A 27 10.36 6.74 4.25
N TYR A 28 9.71 7.90 4.29
CA TYR A 28 8.96 8.43 3.16
C TYR A 28 9.92 8.79 2.02
N VAL A 29 9.52 8.47 0.78
CA VAL A 29 10.26 8.83 -0.43
C VAL A 29 9.41 9.79 -1.29
N ALA A 30 8.21 9.37 -1.68
CA ALA A 30 7.33 10.15 -2.54
C ALA A 30 5.87 9.70 -2.42
N SER A 31 4.92 10.55 -2.80
CA SER A 31 3.51 10.20 -2.99
C SER A 31 2.85 11.17 -3.95
N GLY A 32 1.74 10.76 -4.55
CA GLY A 32 0.99 11.60 -5.49
C GLY A 32 -0.33 10.98 -5.90
N CYS A 33 -1.10 11.74 -6.69
CA CYS A 33 -2.34 11.26 -7.27
C CYS A 33 -2.48 11.65 -8.73
N ILE A 34 -3.16 10.77 -9.46
CA ILE A 34 -3.58 10.98 -10.84
C ILE A 34 -5.10 11.13 -10.79
N ARG A 35 -5.60 12.31 -11.13
CA ARG A 35 -7.04 12.63 -11.14
C ARG A 35 -7.62 12.39 -12.52
N VAL A 36 -8.79 11.76 -12.55
CA VAL A 36 -9.55 11.46 -13.76
C VAL A 36 -10.84 12.28 -13.70
N ASP A 37 -11.19 12.95 -14.80
CA ASP A 37 -12.45 13.70 -14.93
C ASP A 37 -13.65 12.73 -14.97
N THR A 38 -14.75 13.05 -14.27
CA THR A 38 -15.89 12.13 -14.06
C THR A 38 -17.26 12.71 -14.38
N SER A 39 -17.31 13.74 -15.21
CA SER A 39 -18.53 14.52 -15.50
C SER A 39 -19.56 13.84 -16.43
N ARG A 40 -19.66 12.50 -16.51
CA ARG A 40 -20.46 11.80 -17.55
C ARG A 40 -21.28 10.57 -17.10
N ASP A 41 -22.05 10.02 -18.03
CA ASP A 41 -23.09 8.99 -17.87
C ASP A 41 -22.59 7.56 -17.52
N LEU A 42 -23.52 6.59 -17.48
CA LEU A 42 -23.21 5.18 -17.15
C LEU A 42 -22.22 4.53 -18.14
N ALA A 43 -22.37 4.79 -19.44
CA ALA A 43 -21.49 4.24 -20.47
C ALA A 43 -20.04 4.71 -20.23
N TYR A 44 -19.88 5.97 -19.84
CA TYR A 44 -18.59 6.51 -19.44
C TYR A 44 -18.02 5.81 -18.20
N ARG A 45 -18.82 5.57 -17.15
CA ARG A 45 -18.37 4.84 -15.95
C ARG A 45 -17.91 3.42 -16.28
N LEU A 46 -18.62 2.71 -17.15
CA LEU A 46 -18.23 1.36 -17.59
C LEU A 46 -16.92 1.39 -18.40
N ARG A 47 -16.74 2.38 -19.28
CA ARG A 47 -15.46 2.60 -19.97
C ARG A 47 -14.33 2.86 -18.97
N GLN A 48 -14.53 3.71 -17.96
CA GLN A 48 -13.51 3.96 -16.94
C GLN A 48 -13.12 2.71 -16.16
N ILE A 49 -14.08 1.85 -15.82
CA ILE A 49 -13.81 0.57 -15.17
C ILE A 49 -12.95 -0.30 -16.08
N ASN A 50 -13.31 -0.43 -17.36
CA ASN A 50 -12.55 -1.22 -18.32
C ASN A 50 -11.11 -0.69 -18.49
N GLU A 51 -10.95 0.61 -18.71
CA GLU A 51 -9.64 1.27 -18.81
C GLU A 51 -8.79 1.08 -17.54
N SER A 52 -9.42 1.14 -16.36
CA SER A 52 -8.74 0.94 -15.08
C SER A 52 -8.25 -0.51 -14.93
N VAL A 53 -9.05 -1.49 -15.34
CA VAL A 53 -8.67 -2.91 -15.33
C VAL A 53 -7.52 -3.16 -16.32
N THR A 54 -7.58 -2.62 -17.53
CA THR A 54 -6.50 -2.74 -18.52
C THR A 54 -5.19 -2.17 -18.00
N LYS A 55 -5.21 -0.95 -17.43
CA LYS A 55 -4.01 -0.33 -16.84
C LYS A 55 -3.42 -1.14 -15.69
N LEU A 56 -4.26 -1.78 -14.86
CA LEU A 56 -3.79 -2.65 -13.79
C LEU A 56 -3.10 -3.90 -14.35
N ILE A 57 -3.64 -4.50 -15.41
CA ILE A 57 -3.01 -5.64 -16.09
C ILE A 57 -1.66 -5.22 -16.66
N GLU A 58 -1.59 -4.12 -17.41
CA GLU A 58 -0.34 -3.59 -17.96
C GLU A 58 0.72 -3.32 -16.89
N ALA A 59 0.31 -2.75 -15.74
CA ALA A 59 1.21 -2.49 -14.62
C ALA A 59 1.74 -3.78 -13.99
N ILE A 60 0.89 -4.81 -13.83
CA ILE A 60 1.29 -6.11 -13.30
C ILE A 60 2.22 -6.82 -14.28
N GLU A 61 1.91 -6.82 -15.57
CA GLU A 61 2.77 -7.40 -16.60
C GLU A 61 4.14 -6.73 -16.62
N ALA A 62 4.18 -5.39 -16.60
CA ALA A 62 5.43 -4.63 -16.55
C ALA A 62 6.23 -4.93 -15.27
N ALA A 63 5.57 -5.18 -14.14
CA ALA A 63 6.23 -5.59 -12.91
C ALA A 63 6.81 -7.00 -13.03
N VAL A 64 6.04 -7.97 -13.55
CA VAL A 64 6.49 -9.36 -13.76
C VAL A 64 7.67 -9.43 -14.72
N VAL A 65 7.63 -8.71 -15.84
CA VAL A 65 8.74 -8.65 -16.82
C VAL A 65 10.01 -8.08 -16.21
N LYS A 66 9.89 -7.23 -15.19
CA LYS A 66 11.02 -6.62 -14.47
C LYS A 66 11.39 -7.36 -13.19
N ASP A 67 10.82 -8.54 -12.95
CA ASP A 67 10.98 -9.33 -11.72
C ASP A 67 10.66 -8.53 -10.44
N ILE A 68 9.70 -7.60 -10.52
CA ILE A 68 9.21 -6.81 -9.38
C ILE A 68 8.06 -7.58 -8.72
N PRO A 69 8.20 -8.00 -7.45
CA PRO A 69 7.14 -8.71 -6.75
C PRO A 69 5.90 -7.85 -6.53
N VAL A 70 4.72 -8.41 -6.83
CA VAL A 70 3.42 -7.74 -6.64
C VAL A 70 2.63 -8.43 -5.54
N TYR A 71 2.08 -7.65 -4.61
CA TYR A 71 1.27 -8.14 -3.49
C TYR A 71 -0.07 -7.41 -3.43
N LYS A 72 -1.12 -8.13 -3.01
CA LYS A 72 -2.46 -7.59 -2.81
C LYS A 72 -2.84 -7.64 -1.33
N TYR A 73 -3.39 -6.55 -0.82
CA TYR A 73 -3.88 -6.45 0.55
C TYR A 73 -5.36 -6.04 0.57
N ALA A 74 -6.14 -6.68 1.42
CA ALA A 74 -7.51 -6.25 1.70
C ALA A 74 -7.49 -5.00 2.60
N ALA A 75 -8.48 -4.12 2.46
CA ALA A 75 -8.59 -2.88 3.25
C ALA A 75 -8.51 -3.13 4.76
N ARG A 76 -9.11 -4.22 5.25
CA ARG A 76 -9.05 -4.61 6.67
C ARG A 76 -7.62 -4.94 7.12
N SER A 77 -6.83 -5.60 6.27
CA SER A 77 -5.43 -5.94 6.58
C SER A 77 -4.57 -4.67 6.64
N VAL A 78 -4.79 -3.73 5.73
CA VAL A 78 -4.11 -2.42 5.73
C VAL A 78 -4.41 -1.68 7.02
N LYS A 79 -5.69 -1.56 7.38
CA LYS A 79 -6.12 -0.93 8.64
C LYS A 79 -5.49 -1.61 9.86
N GLN A 80 -5.55 -2.94 9.93
CA GLN A 80 -4.95 -3.71 11.01
C GLN A 80 -3.43 -3.49 11.13
N ALA A 81 -2.71 -3.47 10.00
CA ALA A 81 -1.26 -3.32 9.98
C ALA A 81 -0.78 -1.91 10.35
N VAL A 82 -1.58 -0.88 10.05
CA VAL A 82 -1.23 0.53 10.27
C VAL A 82 -1.69 1.02 11.64
N THR A 83 -2.90 0.66 12.07
CA THR A 83 -3.52 1.19 13.30
C THR A 83 -3.64 0.18 14.43
N GLY A 84 -3.36 -1.11 14.17
CA GLY A 84 -3.61 -2.21 15.10
C GLY A 84 -5.08 -2.65 15.17
N LYS A 85 -5.99 -2.01 14.41
CA LYS A 85 -7.42 -2.34 14.38
C LYS A 85 -7.97 -2.39 12.96
N GLY A 86 -8.46 -3.54 12.52
CA GLY A 86 -9.02 -3.73 11.18
C GLY A 86 -10.30 -2.93 10.88
N SER A 87 -11.01 -2.46 11.90
CA SER A 87 -12.20 -1.61 11.79
C SER A 87 -11.91 -0.12 11.81
N ALA A 88 -10.63 0.29 11.83
CA ALA A 88 -10.26 1.70 11.92
C ALA A 88 -10.88 2.57 10.81
N ASP A 89 -11.21 3.79 11.16
CA ASP A 89 -11.69 4.80 10.22
C ASP A 89 -10.52 5.40 9.41
N LYS A 90 -10.88 6.21 8.41
CA LYS A 90 -9.91 6.81 7.49
C LYS A 90 -8.98 7.82 8.19
N GLN A 91 -9.51 8.59 9.14
CA GLN A 91 -8.74 9.59 9.90
C GLN A 91 -7.71 8.94 10.81
N GLN A 92 -8.03 7.79 11.39
CA GLN A 92 -7.12 7.00 12.21
C GLN A 92 -5.96 6.46 11.37
N VAL A 93 -6.24 5.91 10.19
CA VAL A 93 -5.19 5.44 9.26
C VAL A 93 -4.30 6.61 8.86
N GLN A 94 -4.89 7.73 8.45
CA GLN A 94 -4.18 8.95 8.06
C GLN A 94 -3.21 9.44 9.16
N LYS A 95 -3.70 9.57 10.40
CA LYS A 95 -2.88 10.03 11.53
C LYS A 95 -1.73 9.07 11.85
N MET A 96 -1.97 7.77 11.72
CA MET A 96 -0.93 6.76 11.91
C MET A 96 0.11 6.79 10.79
N VAL A 97 -0.29 6.93 9.52
CA VAL A 97 0.65 7.09 8.40
C VAL A 97 1.56 8.31 8.62
N GLN A 98 0.98 9.44 9.03
CA GLN A 98 1.74 10.66 9.34
C GLN A 98 2.75 10.44 10.47
N THR A 99 2.33 9.73 11.52
CA THR A 99 3.18 9.45 12.68
C THR A 99 4.32 8.50 12.31
N LEU A 100 4.03 7.41 11.61
CA LEU A 100 5.00 6.39 11.21
C LEU A 100 6.04 6.92 10.23
N LEU A 101 5.66 7.87 9.37
CA LEU A 101 6.53 8.44 8.34
C LEU A 101 7.05 9.85 8.68
N LYS A 102 6.72 10.39 9.87
CA LYS A 102 7.10 11.73 10.34
C LYS A 102 6.73 12.85 9.34
N LEU A 103 5.53 12.79 8.80
CA LEU A 103 5.06 13.73 7.78
C LEU A 103 4.43 14.98 8.43
N PRO A 104 4.71 16.19 7.92
CA PRO A 104 4.20 17.44 8.50
C PRO A 104 2.73 17.76 8.14
N GLY A 105 2.02 16.89 7.40
CA GLY A 105 0.66 17.11 6.93
C GLY A 105 0.05 15.87 6.28
N CYS A 106 -1.05 16.02 5.52
CA CYS A 106 -1.79 14.91 4.91
C CYS A 106 -1.45 14.66 3.43
N PRO A 107 -0.45 13.82 3.08
CA PRO A 107 -0.35 13.25 1.74
C PRO A 107 -1.32 12.07 1.56
N GLN A 108 -1.44 11.56 0.32
CA GLN A 108 -2.31 10.42 -0.02
C GLN A 108 -2.13 9.22 0.93
N GLU A 109 -3.05 9.09 1.88
CA GLU A 109 -2.96 8.13 2.99
C GLU A 109 -3.14 6.66 2.56
N ASP A 110 -4.04 6.40 1.63
CA ASP A 110 -4.43 5.02 1.27
C ASP A 110 -3.25 4.25 0.61
N ALA A 111 -2.55 4.89 -0.33
CA ALA A 111 -1.40 4.28 -1.00
C ALA A 111 -0.18 4.10 -0.08
N LEU A 112 0.13 5.09 0.76
CA LEU A 112 1.20 4.98 1.77
C LEU A 112 0.86 3.90 2.82
N ALA A 113 -0.39 3.81 3.25
CA ALA A 113 -0.85 2.77 4.17
C ALA A 113 -0.67 1.36 3.60
N ILE A 114 -0.93 1.16 2.29
CA ILE A 114 -0.66 -0.11 1.61
C ILE A 114 0.84 -0.45 1.65
N ALA A 115 1.72 0.52 1.40
CA ALA A 115 3.16 0.30 1.45
C ALA A 115 3.64 -0.07 2.87
N ILE A 116 3.13 0.61 3.90
CA ILE A 116 3.40 0.28 5.31
C ILE A 116 2.88 -1.12 5.66
N CYS A 117 1.68 -1.47 5.20
CA CYS A 117 1.09 -2.79 5.40
C CYS A 117 2.01 -3.89 4.85
N HIS A 118 2.57 -3.69 3.67
CA HIS A 118 3.53 -4.63 3.08
C HIS A 118 4.80 -4.75 3.94
N ALA A 119 5.40 -3.63 4.34
CA ALA A 119 6.60 -3.62 5.17
C ALA A 119 6.39 -4.41 6.49
N ASN A 120 5.27 -4.16 7.18
CA ASN A 120 4.95 -4.81 8.45
C ASN A 120 4.60 -6.29 8.28
N SER A 121 3.96 -6.66 7.16
CA SER A 121 3.62 -8.06 6.85
C SER A 121 4.88 -8.88 6.60
N THR A 122 5.81 -8.34 5.81
CA THR A 122 7.11 -8.99 5.51
C THR A 122 7.97 -9.12 6.76
N GLN A 123 8.01 -8.08 7.62
CA GLN A 123 8.72 -8.15 8.90
C GLN A 123 8.14 -9.19 9.86
N ASN A 124 6.80 -9.23 10.02
CA ASN A 124 6.17 -10.22 10.89
C ASN A 124 6.44 -11.67 10.44
N LEU A 125 6.51 -11.91 9.13
CA LEU A 125 6.90 -13.21 8.59
C LEU A 125 8.36 -13.56 8.94
N LEU A 126 9.29 -12.61 8.78
CA LEU A 126 10.70 -12.80 9.13
C LEU A 126 10.91 -13.05 10.63
N SER A 127 10.27 -12.27 11.50
CA SER A 127 10.36 -12.42 12.96
C SER A 127 9.80 -13.77 13.43
N ARG A 128 8.74 -14.28 12.78
CA ARG A 128 8.14 -15.58 13.11
C ARG A 128 8.97 -16.75 12.58
N ALA A 129 9.61 -16.61 11.43
CA ALA A 129 10.56 -17.60 10.92
C ALA A 129 11.80 -17.74 11.83
N GLY A 130 12.29 -16.62 12.39
CA GLY A 130 13.38 -16.64 13.37
C GLY A 130 13.00 -17.23 14.74
N ALA A 131 11.75 -17.06 15.18
CA ALA A 131 11.27 -17.58 16.46
C ALA A 131 11.07 -19.11 16.49
N HIS A 132 10.99 -19.77 15.32
CA HIS A 132 10.82 -21.23 15.24
C HIS A 132 12.15 -22.02 15.34
N GLY A 133 13.30 -21.34 15.35
CA GLY A 133 14.62 -21.96 15.48
C GLY A 133 15.18 -22.06 16.91
N GLN A 134 14.50 -21.52 17.93
CA GLN A 134 15.02 -21.44 19.32
C GLN A 134 14.23 -22.26 20.36
N ARG A 135 13.40 -23.22 19.94
CA ARG A 135 12.66 -24.12 20.86
C ARG A 135 12.98 -25.60 20.65
N SER A 136 14.26 -25.92 20.50
CA SER A 136 14.78 -27.28 20.73
C SER A 136 16.16 -27.16 21.35
N GLY A 137 16.27 -27.47 22.63
CA GLY A 137 17.54 -27.49 23.34
C GLY A 137 17.39 -27.35 24.86
N VAL A 138 17.20 -28.50 25.50
CA VAL A 138 17.36 -28.86 26.93
C VAL A 138 16.29 -28.37 27.89
#